data_AF-H3DM31-F1
#
_entry.id   AF-H3DM31-F1
#
_cell.length_a   1.000
_cell.length_b   1.000
_cell.length_c   1.000
_cell.angle_alpha   90.00
_cell.angle_beta   90.00
_cell.angle_gamma   90.00
#
_symmetry.space_group_name_H-M   'P 1'
#
loop_
_entity.id
_entity.type
_entity.pdbx_description
1 polymer ?
#
loop_
_entity_poly.entity_id
_entity_poly.type
_entity_poly.pdbx_seq_one_letter_code
_entity_poly.pdbx_strand_id
1 'polypeptide(L)'
;SSVSLKAQGCFGCQSICEMSCCSQRLRRTSPMSGSSRTELILSKPPRVNGWSWPLQPFQVLAWLLYAYLAVVSLGIYIPLLPAPWNHLVCAVSFSVELTAAAFIVHFFTHIAAVTIDPADASVRAKQNYSSPTPLFDRSKQVHVIQDLHCYLCDTKVGPKVKHCGVCNKCVEDFDHHCKWLNNCVGGRNYRCFFVALLSATFGVLVLVVVLMFVSIQQYLHPESLRTSPQFDSLLGNETWLMFIPLTPIKTSSTSLLILAFITVVLGFISLLLLTHLLGFHFYLLYKGISTYEYIKLQRQKGSR
;
A
#
# COMPACT_ATOMS: atom_id res chain seq x y z
N SER A 1 -8.59 61.55 -14.46
CA SER A 1 -9.72 61.33 -13.53
C SER A 1 -10.16 59.88 -13.69
N SER A 2 -9.52 58.92 -13.02
CA SER A 2 -9.97 58.30 -11.74
C SER A 2 -11.39 57.72 -11.89
N VAL A 3 -11.65 56.42 -11.72
CA VAL A 3 -11.28 55.60 -10.56
C VAL A 3 -11.08 54.13 -10.97
N SER A 4 -9.94 53.59 -10.54
CA SER A 4 -9.60 52.17 -10.48
C SER A 4 -9.92 51.68 -9.06
N LEU A 5 -10.59 50.53 -8.93
CA LEU A 5 -10.70 49.83 -7.64
C LEU A 5 -9.58 48.79 -7.55
N LYS A 6 -8.56 49.17 -6.78
CA LYS A 6 -7.43 48.36 -6.34
C LYS A 6 -7.35 48.52 -4.81
N ALA A 7 -7.43 47.42 -4.08
CA ALA A 7 -6.99 47.25 -2.69
C ALA A 7 -6.64 45.76 -2.58
N GLN A 8 -5.39 45.28 -2.63
CA GLN A 8 -4.20 45.50 -1.79
C GLN A 8 -4.40 45.08 -0.32
N GLY A 9 -3.62 44.09 0.12
CA GLY A 9 -3.49 43.68 1.52
C GLY A 9 -2.68 42.39 1.71
N CYS A 10 -1.35 42.50 1.71
CA CYS A 10 -0.38 41.46 2.08
C CYS A 10 -0.24 41.29 3.61
N PHE A 11 0.52 40.25 4.01
CA PHE A 11 1.14 39.95 5.32
C PHE A 11 0.21 39.31 6.38
N GLY A 12 0.61 38.32 7.17
CA GLY A 12 1.97 37.85 7.49
C GLY A 12 2.02 36.48 8.18
N CYS A 13 3.27 36.04 8.32
CA CYS A 13 3.76 34.81 8.94
C CYS A 13 4.02 35.04 10.47
N GLN A 14 4.34 33.95 11.20
CA GLN A 14 4.91 33.83 12.57
C GLN A 14 3.92 33.69 13.75
N SER A 15 4.10 32.85 14.79
CA SER A 15 5.03 31.73 15.06
C SER A 15 4.74 31.09 16.44
N ILE A 16 5.15 29.81 16.66
CA ILE A 16 5.75 29.21 17.91
C ILE A 16 4.77 28.91 19.08
N CYS A 17 4.77 27.79 19.83
CA CYS A 17 5.77 26.76 20.24
C CYS A 17 5.37 25.32 19.81
N GLU A 18 6.24 24.50 19.22
CA GLU A 18 7.36 23.71 19.79
C GLU A 18 6.97 22.53 20.71
N MET A 19 7.17 21.30 20.20
CA MET A 19 8.05 20.29 20.82
C MET A 19 8.64 19.39 19.70
N SER A 20 9.96 19.23 19.76
CA SER A 20 10.87 18.68 18.74
C SER A 20 11.28 17.24 19.05
N CYS A 21 11.46 16.41 18.01
CA CYS A 21 12.66 15.58 17.89
C CYS A 21 12.93 15.08 16.46
N CYS A 22 13.93 15.71 15.84
CA CYS A 22 14.94 15.13 14.95
C CYS A 22 14.53 14.48 13.61
N SER A 23 14.44 15.29 12.54
CA SER A 23 15.01 14.95 11.22
C SER A 23 14.93 16.13 10.24
N GLN A 24 15.90 17.05 10.28
CA GLN A 24 16.07 18.03 9.21
C GLN A 24 17.49 17.96 8.63
N ARG A 25 17.58 17.33 7.44
CA ARG A 25 18.69 17.51 6.50
C ARG A 25 18.66 18.96 6.00
N LEU A 26 19.58 19.78 6.50
CA LEU A 26 19.91 21.06 5.92
C LEU A 26 20.56 20.85 4.54
N ARG A 27 19.91 21.38 3.49
CA ARG A 27 20.57 21.70 2.21
C ARG A 27 21.54 22.85 2.47
N ARG A 28 22.85 22.60 2.38
CA ARG A 28 23.87 23.64 2.28
C ARG A 28 24.59 23.49 0.95
N THR A 29 24.49 24.53 0.12
CA THR A 29 25.31 24.77 -1.07
C THR A 29 26.34 25.82 -0.69
N SER A 30 27.61 25.44 -0.59
CA SER A 30 28.81 26.27 -0.81
C SER A 30 30.07 25.39 -0.70
N PRO A 31 31.15 25.67 -1.47
CA PRO A 31 32.30 24.78 -1.57
C PRO A 31 33.27 25.03 -0.42
N MET A 32 33.78 23.96 0.20
CA MET A 32 34.94 24.02 1.06
C MET A 32 35.98 22.99 0.63
N SER A 33 37.21 23.48 0.50
CA SER A 33 38.41 22.73 0.22
C SER A 33 38.75 21.74 1.34
N GLY A 34 39.38 20.64 0.93
CA GLY A 34 40.34 19.88 1.74
C GLY A 34 39.91 19.46 3.13
N SER A 35 39.18 18.35 3.24
CA SER A 35 39.30 17.47 4.40
C SER A 35 38.87 16.05 4.02
N SER A 36 39.81 15.13 4.12
CA SER A 36 39.68 13.69 3.85
C SER A 36 38.78 13.00 4.88
N ARG A 37 37.51 13.35 4.93
CA ARG A 37 36.48 12.53 5.57
C ARG A 37 35.83 11.64 4.54
N THR A 38 36.62 10.64 4.16
CA THR A 38 36.17 9.34 3.66
C THR A 38 35.29 8.70 4.73
N GLU A 39 34.10 9.25 4.99
CA GLU A 39 32.97 8.39 5.32
C GLU A 39 32.74 7.56 4.06
N LEU A 40 33.45 6.44 3.99
CA LEU A 40 32.97 5.25 3.30
C LEU A 40 31.54 5.06 3.79
N ILE A 41 30.57 5.63 3.07
CA ILE A 41 29.16 5.35 3.26
C ILE A 41 29.07 3.85 3.04
N LEU A 42 29.05 3.08 4.14
CA LEU A 42 28.99 1.64 4.12
C LEU A 42 27.81 1.28 3.22
N SER A 43 28.12 0.76 2.03
CA SER A 43 27.08 0.53 1.05
C SER A 43 26.20 -0.59 1.55
N LYS A 44 24.91 -0.27 1.71
CA LYS A 44 23.96 -1.24 2.23
C LYS A 44 23.87 -2.41 1.25
N PRO A 45 23.81 -3.66 1.76
CA PRO A 45 23.67 -4.81 0.90
C PRO A 45 22.40 -4.68 0.03
N PRO A 46 22.44 -5.17 -1.22
CA PRO A 46 21.27 -5.19 -2.09
C PRO A 46 20.06 -5.91 -1.46
N ARG A 47 18.86 -5.33 -1.62
CA ARG A 47 17.60 -5.95 -1.17
C ARG A 47 17.15 -7.00 -2.17
N VAL A 48 17.16 -8.28 -1.78
CA VAL A 48 16.71 -9.39 -2.64
C VAL A 48 15.21 -9.28 -2.95
N ASN A 49 14.37 -9.07 -1.94
CA ASN A 49 12.93 -8.91 -2.11
C ASN A 49 12.33 -8.14 -0.93
N GLY A 50 11.00 -8.12 -0.82
CA GLY A 50 10.27 -7.39 0.22
C GLY A 50 10.43 -7.90 1.65
N TRP A 51 11.08 -9.06 1.85
CA TRP A 51 11.44 -9.60 3.16
C TRP A 51 12.81 -9.12 3.65
N SER A 52 13.56 -8.39 2.81
CA SER A 52 14.88 -7.89 3.18
C SER A 52 14.77 -6.87 4.30
N TRP A 53 15.67 -6.96 5.29
CA TRP A 53 15.74 -6.02 6.41
C TRP A 53 16.47 -4.72 6.04
N PRO A 54 16.10 -3.57 6.65
CA PRO A 54 14.96 -3.39 7.54
C PRO A 54 13.63 -3.37 6.78
N LEU A 55 12.56 -3.85 7.43
CA LEU A 55 11.19 -3.73 6.92
C LEU A 55 10.76 -2.26 6.89
N GLN A 56 9.90 -1.91 5.93
CA GLN A 56 9.33 -0.57 5.85
C GLN A 56 8.14 -0.43 6.80
N PRO A 57 8.00 0.67 7.57
CA PRO A 57 6.83 0.87 8.45
C PRO A 57 5.50 0.78 7.70
N PHE A 58 5.45 1.27 6.46
CA PHE A 58 4.26 1.17 5.60
C PHE A 58 3.86 -0.28 5.27
N GLN A 59 4.82 -1.18 5.12
CA GLN A 59 4.55 -2.60 4.89
C GLN A 59 3.90 -3.25 6.11
N VAL A 60 4.43 -2.98 7.31
CA VAL A 60 3.86 -3.48 8.56
C VAL A 60 2.47 -2.91 8.79
N LEU A 61 2.29 -1.60 8.56
CA LEU A 61 0.99 -0.94 8.66
C LEU A 61 -0.05 -1.57 7.72
N ALA A 62 0.32 -1.88 6.48
CA ALA A 62 -0.57 -2.56 5.54
C ALA A 62 -0.97 -3.96 6.04
N TRP A 63 -0.05 -4.73 6.61
CA TRP A 63 -0.37 -6.06 7.16
C TRP A 63 -1.31 -5.98 8.36
N LEU A 64 -1.07 -5.04 9.27
CA LEU A 64 -1.94 -4.82 10.42
C LEU A 64 -3.34 -4.39 9.99
N LEU A 65 -3.45 -3.48 9.02
CA LEU A 65 -4.73 -3.04 8.47
C LEU A 65 -5.46 -4.18 7.76
N TYR A 66 -4.75 -4.95 6.93
CA TYR A 66 -5.32 -6.12 6.26
C TYR A 66 -5.83 -7.15 7.26
N ALA A 67 -5.03 -7.51 8.26
CA ALA A 67 -5.41 -8.46 9.30
C ALA A 67 -6.62 -7.96 10.10
N TYR A 68 -6.63 -6.69 10.49
CA TYR A 68 -7.78 -6.07 11.16
C TYR A 68 -9.04 -6.18 10.31
N LEU A 69 -9.00 -5.74 9.05
CA LEU A 69 -10.15 -5.76 8.15
C LEU A 69 -10.62 -7.21 7.90
N ALA A 70 -9.71 -8.17 7.73
CA ALA A 70 -10.04 -9.57 7.52
C ALA A 70 -10.72 -10.19 8.75
N VAL A 71 -10.15 -9.99 9.95
CA VAL A 71 -10.69 -10.54 11.20
C VAL A 71 -12.06 -9.95 11.52
N VAL A 72 -12.19 -8.63 11.42
CA VAL A 72 -13.45 -7.94 11.73
C VAL A 72 -14.53 -8.28 10.69
N SER A 73 -14.20 -8.37 9.41
CA SER A 73 -15.17 -8.73 8.38
C SER A 73 -15.57 -10.20 8.47
N LEU A 74 -14.62 -11.12 8.31
CA LEU A 74 -14.88 -12.56 8.20
C LEU A 74 -15.27 -13.17 9.55
N GLY A 75 -14.76 -12.64 10.67
CA GLY A 75 -14.99 -13.18 12.00
C GLY A 75 -16.18 -12.55 12.73
N ILE A 76 -16.59 -11.33 12.39
CA ILE A 76 -17.64 -10.62 13.14
C ILE A 76 -18.84 -10.33 12.25
N TYR A 77 -18.69 -9.54 11.20
CA TYR A 77 -19.86 -9.03 10.46
C TYR A 77 -20.45 -10.01 9.47
N ILE A 78 -19.62 -10.78 8.79
CA ILE A 78 -20.10 -11.78 7.83
C ILE A 78 -20.96 -12.87 8.50
N PRO A 79 -20.55 -13.46 9.64
CA PRO A 79 -21.36 -14.45 10.34
C PRO A 79 -22.70 -13.94 10.89
N LEU A 80 -22.90 -12.61 10.98
CA LEU A 80 -24.16 -12.00 11.43
C LEU A 80 -25.19 -11.83 10.29
N LEU A 81 -24.81 -12.10 9.04
CA LEU A 81 -25.73 -11.94 7.91
C LEU A 81 -26.79 -13.04 7.89
N PRO A 82 -28.06 -12.71 7.59
CA PRO A 82 -29.16 -13.67 7.57
C PRO A 82 -28.96 -14.79 6.55
N ALA A 83 -29.44 -15.99 6.87
CA ALA A 83 -29.49 -17.14 5.98
C ALA A 83 -30.51 -16.94 4.82
N PRO A 84 -30.30 -17.55 3.64
CA PRO A 84 -31.03 -17.21 2.41
C PRO A 84 -32.44 -17.76 2.35
N TRP A 85 -33.44 -16.85 2.34
CA TRP A 85 -34.83 -17.15 1.95
C TRP A 85 -35.44 -16.09 0.99
N ASN A 86 -34.68 -15.07 0.57
CA ASN A 86 -35.14 -14.07 -0.41
C ASN A 86 -33.99 -13.60 -1.35
N HIS A 87 -34.32 -13.01 -2.51
CA HIS A 87 -33.33 -12.57 -3.53
C HIS A 87 -32.28 -11.58 -3.01
N LEU A 88 -32.66 -10.70 -2.08
CA LEU A 88 -31.76 -9.74 -1.45
C LEU A 88 -30.70 -10.45 -0.60
N VAL A 89 -31.09 -11.48 0.14
CA VAL A 89 -30.20 -12.28 0.98
C VAL A 89 -29.32 -13.22 0.14
N CYS A 90 -29.79 -13.70 -1.02
CA CYS A 90 -28.92 -14.40 -1.97
C CYS A 90 -27.80 -13.50 -2.51
N ALA A 91 -28.09 -12.24 -2.82
CA ALA A 91 -27.08 -11.27 -3.24
C ALA A 91 -26.06 -10.97 -2.12
N VAL A 92 -26.52 -10.92 -0.86
CA VAL A 92 -25.67 -10.77 0.32
C VAL A 92 -24.81 -12.02 0.58
N SER A 93 -25.36 -13.22 0.41
CA SER A 93 -24.60 -14.47 0.56
C SER A 93 -23.51 -14.58 -0.53
N PHE A 94 -23.84 -14.20 -1.77
CA PHE A 94 -22.87 -14.14 -2.85
C PHE A 94 -21.78 -13.08 -2.60
N SER A 95 -22.12 -11.90 -2.05
CA SER A 95 -21.14 -10.87 -1.74
C SER A 95 -20.19 -11.27 -0.61
N VAL A 96 -20.63 -12.13 0.32
CA VAL A 96 -19.82 -12.75 1.37
C VAL A 96 -18.75 -13.67 0.78
N GLU A 97 -19.15 -14.63 -0.06
CA GLU A 97 -18.23 -15.56 -0.70
C GLU A 97 -17.19 -14.81 -1.53
N LEU A 98 -17.66 -13.79 -2.25
CA LEU A 98 -16.86 -12.93 -3.08
C LEU A 98 -15.87 -12.07 -2.29
N THR A 99 -16.26 -11.62 -1.09
CA THR A 99 -15.37 -10.93 -0.15
C THR A 99 -14.29 -11.88 0.35
N ALA A 100 -14.65 -13.06 0.84
CA ALA A 100 -13.67 -14.06 1.30
C ALA A 100 -12.68 -14.43 0.18
N ALA A 101 -13.17 -14.67 -1.04
CA ALA A 101 -12.34 -14.92 -2.21
C ALA A 101 -11.40 -13.75 -2.52
N ALA A 102 -11.88 -12.50 -2.47
CA ALA A 102 -11.05 -11.31 -2.70
C ALA A 102 -9.93 -11.19 -1.65
N PHE A 103 -10.22 -11.42 -0.37
CA PHE A 103 -9.22 -11.42 0.70
C PHE A 103 -8.17 -12.51 0.51
N ILE A 104 -8.56 -13.71 0.08
CA ILE A 104 -7.67 -14.84 -0.20
C ILE A 104 -6.78 -14.53 -1.42
N VAL A 105 -7.38 -14.07 -2.53
CA VAL A 105 -6.63 -13.69 -3.73
C VAL A 105 -5.63 -12.59 -3.41
N HIS A 106 -6.05 -11.57 -2.65
CA HIS A 106 -5.16 -10.51 -2.20
C HIS A 106 -3.99 -11.06 -1.39
N PHE A 107 -4.24 -11.94 -0.41
CA PHE A 107 -3.19 -12.54 0.41
C PHE A 107 -2.11 -13.21 -0.44
N PHE A 108 -2.50 -14.15 -1.30
CA PHE A 108 -1.53 -14.90 -2.11
C PHE A 108 -0.80 -14.02 -3.11
N THR A 109 -1.49 -13.09 -3.77
CA THR A 109 -0.89 -12.21 -4.77
C THR A 109 0.01 -11.14 -4.14
N HIS A 110 -0.36 -10.63 -2.97
CA HIS A 110 0.48 -9.74 -2.17
C HIS A 110 1.75 -10.46 -1.70
N ILE A 111 1.63 -11.66 -1.11
CA ILE A 111 2.79 -12.47 -0.69
C ILE A 111 3.70 -12.76 -1.88
N ALA A 112 3.14 -13.10 -3.04
CA ALA A 112 3.92 -13.28 -4.27
C ALA A 112 4.65 -11.99 -4.68
N ALA A 113 3.97 -10.84 -4.67
CA ALA A 113 4.56 -9.54 -5.04
C ALA A 113 5.72 -9.12 -4.10
N VAL A 114 5.60 -9.43 -2.80
CA VAL A 114 6.66 -9.22 -1.80
C VAL A 114 7.83 -10.19 -2.00
N THR A 115 7.54 -11.46 -2.31
CA THR A 115 8.54 -12.54 -2.33
C THR A 115 9.36 -12.59 -3.61
N ILE A 116 8.75 -12.32 -4.77
CA ILE A 116 9.44 -12.37 -6.05
C ILE A 116 10.57 -11.35 -6.07
N ASP A 117 11.78 -11.79 -6.44
CA ASP A 117 12.91 -10.91 -6.71
C ASP A 117 12.75 -10.26 -8.10
N PRO A 118 12.47 -8.94 -8.18
CA PRO A 118 12.31 -8.23 -9.44
C PRO A 118 13.64 -7.89 -10.12
N ALA A 119 14.79 -8.26 -9.55
CA ALA A 119 16.09 -7.95 -10.13
C ALA A 119 16.21 -8.44 -11.58
N ASP A 120 17.02 -7.76 -12.39
CA ASP A 120 17.38 -8.20 -13.74
C ASP A 120 18.02 -9.60 -13.74
N ALA A 121 17.84 -10.36 -14.82
CA ALA A 121 18.36 -11.73 -14.91
C ALA A 121 19.88 -11.82 -14.68
N SER A 122 20.67 -10.85 -15.17
CA SER A 122 22.12 -10.86 -15.00
C SER A 122 22.52 -10.59 -13.55
N VAL A 123 21.76 -9.77 -12.82
CA VAL A 123 21.98 -9.50 -11.40
C VAL A 123 21.71 -10.78 -10.58
N ARG A 124 20.61 -11.48 -10.88
CA ARG A 124 20.27 -12.73 -10.20
C ARG A 124 21.31 -13.83 -10.48
N ALA A 125 21.84 -13.88 -11.70
CA ALA A 125 22.86 -14.85 -12.09
C ALA A 125 24.19 -14.67 -11.34
N LYS A 126 24.53 -13.45 -10.93
CA LYS A 126 25.76 -13.16 -10.17
C LYS A 126 25.72 -13.68 -8.72
N GLN A 127 24.53 -14.04 -8.21
CA GLN A 127 24.22 -14.58 -6.86
C GLN A 127 24.74 -13.81 -5.63
N ASN A 128 25.57 -12.78 -5.80
CA ASN A 128 26.28 -12.12 -4.70
C ASN A 128 25.53 -10.91 -4.14
N TYR A 129 24.38 -11.15 -3.49
CA TYR A 129 23.62 -10.12 -2.75
C TYR A 129 24.27 -9.74 -1.41
N SER A 130 25.33 -10.45 -1.00
CA SER A 130 26.02 -10.24 0.27
C SER A 130 27.08 -9.14 0.21
N SER A 131 27.58 -8.82 -0.98
CA SER A 131 28.62 -7.82 -1.14
C SER A 131 28.02 -6.40 -1.16
N PRO A 132 28.58 -5.46 -0.39
CA PRO A 132 28.24 -4.06 -0.47
C PRO A 132 28.42 -3.54 -1.91
N THR A 133 27.44 -2.82 -2.47
CA THR A 133 27.60 -2.21 -3.82
C THR A 133 28.69 -1.14 -3.80
N PRO A 134 29.63 -1.08 -4.77
CA PRO A 134 30.68 -0.07 -4.78
C PRO A 134 30.09 1.35 -4.76
N LEU A 135 30.84 2.31 -4.19
CA LEU A 135 30.43 3.72 -4.22
C LEU A 135 30.48 4.24 -5.66
N PHE A 136 29.37 4.84 -6.10
CA PHE A 136 29.29 5.42 -7.44
C PHE A 136 29.98 6.78 -7.48
N ASP A 137 31.12 6.85 -8.18
CA ASP A 137 31.85 8.08 -8.41
C ASP A 137 31.35 8.80 -9.67
N ARG A 138 30.61 9.89 -9.47
CA ARG A 138 30.06 10.72 -10.55
C ARG A 138 31.12 11.46 -11.37
N SER A 139 32.32 11.62 -10.84
CA SER A 139 33.43 12.26 -11.58
C SER A 139 33.99 11.34 -12.68
N LYS A 140 33.89 10.02 -12.47
CA LYS A 140 34.32 8.99 -13.44
C LYS A 140 33.21 8.58 -14.39
N GLN A 141 31.96 8.56 -13.92
CA GLN A 141 30.81 8.02 -14.65
C GLN A 141 29.60 8.95 -14.47
N VAL A 142 29.07 9.52 -15.55
CA VAL A 142 27.91 10.44 -15.48
C VAL A 142 26.61 9.68 -15.17
N HIS A 143 26.48 8.45 -15.68
CA HIS A 143 25.29 7.62 -15.55
C HIS A 143 25.60 6.28 -14.90
N VAL A 144 24.73 5.85 -13.97
CA VAL A 144 24.86 4.55 -13.27
C VAL A 144 24.81 3.37 -14.25
N ILE A 145 24.05 3.53 -15.34
CA ILE A 145 23.97 2.59 -16.44
C ILE A 145 24.41 3.33 -17.71
N GLN A 146 25.43 2.81 -18.39
CA GLN A 146 25.90 3.31 -19.69
C GLN A 146 26.20 2.11 -20.58
N ASP A 147 25.84 2.18 -21.87
CA ASP A 147 26.10 1.12 -22.86
C ASP A 147 25.63 -0.27 -22.39
N LEU A 148 24.43 -0.32 -21.79
CA LEU A 148 23.82 -1.52 -21.22
C LEU A 148 24.68 -2.19 -20.14
N HIS A 149 25.52 -1.43 -19.44
CA HIS A 149 26.30 -1.91 -18.31
C HIS A 149 25.98 -1.08 -17.07
N CYS A 150 25.66 -1.74 -15.96
CA CYS A 150 25.48 -1.08 -14.67
C CYS A 150 26.78 -1.15 -13.87
N TYR A 151 27.40 0.00 -13.58
CA TYR A 151 28.66 0.07 -12.83
C TYR A 151 28.49 -0.18 -11.33
N LEU A 152 27.27 -0.07 -10.80
CA LEU A 152 26.98 -0.40 -9.40
C LEU A 152 26.79 -1.90 -9.19
N CYS A 153 26.11 -2.58 -10.12
CA CYS A 153 25.95 -4.02 -10.07
C CYS A 153 27.13 -4.76 -10.74
N ASP A 154 27.95 -4.02 -11.48
CA ASP A 154 29.08 -4.51 -12.27
C ASP A 154 28.65 -5.67 -13.19
N THR A 155 27.64 -5.41 -14.02
CA THR A 155 27.09 -6.41 -14.94
C THR A 155 26.42 -5.76 -16.13
N LYS A 156 26.39 -6.48 -17.26
CA LYS A 156 25.57 -6.08 -18.43
C LYS A 156 24.10 -6.31 -18.11
N VAL A 157 23.25 -5.37 -18.51
CA VAL A 157 21.82 -5.31 -18.19
C VAL A 157 21.00 -5.08 -19.44
N GLY A 158 19.72 -5.44 -19.42
CA GLY A 158 18.81 -5.20 -20.54
C GLY A 158 18.49 -3.71 -20.81
N PRO A 159 17.94 -3.38 -21.99
CA PRO A 159 17.63 -1.99 -22.38
C PRO A 159 16.55 -1.31 -21.53
N LYS A 160 15.65 -2.10 -20.93
CA LYS A 160 14.56 -1.61 -20.05
C LYS A 160 14.90 -1.66 -18.56
N VAL A 161 16.16 -1.91 -18.21
CA VAL A 161 16.61 -2.00 -16.82
C VAL A 161 16.84 -0.63 -16.22
N LYS A 162 16.50 -0.47 -14.94
CA LYS A 162 16.87 0.69 -14.12
C LYS A 162 17.51 0.23 -12.82
N HIS A 163 18.48 1.00 -12.33
CA HIS A 163 19.06 0.77 -11.01
C HIS A 163 18.23 1.48 -9.94
N CYS A 164 17.69 0.73 -8.98
CA CYS A 164 17.01 1.30 -7.83
C CYS A 164 18.00 1.53 -6.69
N GLY A 165 18.34 2.78 -6.39
CA GLY A 165 19.25 3.12 -5.28
C GLY A 165 18.68 2.89 -3.87
N VAL A 166 17.39 2.54 -3.73
CA VAL A 166 16.81 2.14 -2.44
C VAL A 166 17.03 0.65 -2.19
N CYS A 167 16.90 -0.17 -3.23
CA CYS A 167 17.14 -1.61 -3.18
C CYS A 167 18.58 -1.98 -3.54
N ASN A 168 19.40 -1.03 -4.00
CA ASN A 168 20.77 -1.25 -4.51
C ASN A 168 20.87 -2.39 -5.53
N LYS A 169 19.93 -2.44 -6.48
CA LYS A 169 19.92 -3.45 -7.55
C LYS A 169 19.30 -2.94 -8.83
N CYS A 170 19.71 -3.55 -9.94
CA CYS A 170 19.09 -3.38 -11.24
C CYS A 170 17.82 -4.22 -11.34
N VAL A 171 16.72 -3.61 -11.81
CA VAL A 171 15.39 -4.21 -11.96
C VAL A 171 14.97 -4.10 -13.42
N GLU A 172 14.53 -5.23 -13.97
CA GLU A 172 14.00 -5.34 -15.33
C GLU A 172 12.57 -4.79 -15.40
N ASP A 173 12.24 -4.10 -16.50
CA ASP A 173 10.95 -3.42 -16.72
C ASP A 173 10.51 -2.60 -15.49
N PHE A 174 11.42 -1.77 -15.00
CA PHE A 174 11.24 -1.04 -13.75
C PHE A 174 10.02 -0.11 -13.78
N ASP A 175 9.13 -0.28 -12.82
CA ASP A 175 7.97 0.60 -12.61
C ASP A 175 8.22 1.59 -11.48
N HIS A 176 8.39 1.10 -10.25
CA HIS A 176 8.69 1.94 -9.10
C HIS A 176 9.27 1.12 -7.92
N HIS A 177 9.75 1.82 -6.90
CA HIS A 177 10.01 1.21 -5.59
C HIS A 177 8.79 1.41 -4.69
N CYS A 178 8.17 0.31 -4.24
CA CYS A 178 6.97 0.35 -3.43
C CYS A 178 7.31 0.20 -1.94
N LYS A 179 7.02 1.24 -1.15
CA LYS A 179 7.23 1.21 0.31
C LYS A 179 6.28 0.23 1.01
N TRP A 180 5.10 0.00 0.45
CA TRP A 180 4.09 -0.93 0.98
C TRP A 180 4.48 -2.39 0.79
N LEU A 181 5.27 -2.70 -0.25
CA LEU A 181 5.81 -4.05 -0.47
C LEU A 181 7.23 -4.23 0.07
N ASN A 182 7.88 -3.13 0.50
CA ASN A 182 9.34 -3.09 0.78
C ASN A 182 10.18 -3.66 -0.38
N ASN A 183 9.67 -3.58 -1.61
CA ASN A 183 10.24 -4.20 -2.80
C ASN A 183 10.07 -3.28 -4.01
N CYS A 184 10.88 -3.49 -5.04
CA CYS A 184 10.60 -2.90 -6.34
C CYS A 184 9.44 -3.61 -7.02
N VAL A 185 8.68 -2.86 -7.80
CA VAL A 185 7.73 -3.38 -8.79
C VAL A 185 8.41 -3.26 -10.15
N GLY A 186 8.56 -4.39 -10.83
CA GLY A 186 9.12 -4.51 -12.16
C GLY A 186 8.47 -5.66 -12.92
N GLY A 187 9.01 -6.03 -14.09
CA GLY A 187 8.35 -6.98 -15.00
C GLY A 187 7.95 -8.30 -14.35
N ARG A 188 8.80 -8.84 -13.47
CA ARG A 188 8.59 -10.16 -12.85
C ARG A 188 7.48 -10.22 -11.81
N ASN A 189 7.19 -9.12 -11.11
CA ASN A 189 6.18 -9.08 -10.05
C ASN A 189 5.04 -8.10 -10.31
N TYR A 190 5.05 -7.38 -11.45
CA TYR A 190 4.01 -6.41 -11.80
C TYR A 190 2.61 -7.05 -11.82
N ARG A 191 2.46 -8.26 -12.40
CA ARG A 191 1.17 -8.96 -12.44
C ARG A 191 0.64 -9.25 -11.04
N CYS A 192 1.49 -9.77 -10.16
CA CYS A 192 1.12 -10.05 -8.76
C CYS A 192 0.74 -8.76 -8.02
N PHE A 193 1.53 -7.69 -8.20
CA PHE A 193 1.22 -6.37 -7.64
C PHE A 193 -0.14 -5.83 -8.14
N PHE A 194 -0.40 -5.91 -9.44
CA PHE A 194 -1.63 -5.39 -10.03
C PHE A 194 -2.86 -6.18 -9.59
N VAL A 195 -2.77 -7.51 -9.54
CA VAL A 195 -3.86 -8.35 -9.01
C VAL A 195 -4.05 -8.12 -7.51
N ALA A 196 -2.98 -7.92 -6.72
CA ALA A 196 -3.09 -7.58 -5.31
C ALA A 196 -3.79 -6.22 -5.11
N LEU A 197 -3.49 -5.23 -5.95
CA LEU A 197 -4.16 -3.93 -5.95
C LEU A 197 -5.64 -4.05 -6.32
N LEU A 198 -5.96 -4.78 -7.40
CA LEU A 198 -7.33 -5.00 -7.85
C LEU A 198 -8.17 -5.74 -6.80
N SER A 199 -7.66 -6.85 -6.28
CA SER A 199 -8.34 -7.65 -5.24
C SER A 199 -8.48 -6.90 -3.92
N ALA A 200 -7.51 -6.06 -3.52
CA ALA A 200 -7.65 -5.17 -2.37
C ALA A 200 -8.77 -4.15 -2.56
N THR A 201 -8.77 -3.42 -3.68
CA THR A 201 -9.79 -2.40 -3.98
C THR A 201 -11.18 -3.04 -3.97
N PHE A 202 -11.31 -4.18 -4.63
CA PHE A 202 -12.57 -4.89 -4.73
C PHE A 202 -13.02 -5.47 -3.38
N GLY A 203 -12.13 -6.12 -2.63
CA GLY A 203 -12.44 -6.66 -1.31
C GLY A 203 -12.88 -5.57 -0.32
N VAL A 204 -12.20 -4.43 -0.30
CA VAL A 204 -12.58 -3.28 0.54
C VAL A 204 -13.90 -2.65 0.09
N LEU A 205 -14.16 -2.55 -1.22
CA LEU A 205 -15.43 -2.06 -1.75
C LEU A 205 -16.61 -2.90 -1.26
N VAL A 206 -16.53 -4.23 -1.45
CA VAL A 206 -17.60 -5.13 -1.03
C VAL A 206 -17.74 -5.12 0.49
N LEU A 207 -16.62 -5.08 1.23
CA LEU A 207 -16.63 -4.93 2.68
C LEU A 207 -17.40 -3.69 3.14
N VAL A 208 -17.12 -2.52 2.58
CA VAL A 208 -17.82 -1.28 2.95
C VAL A 208 -19.33 -1.40 2.66
N VAL A 209 -19.72 -1.99 1.53
CA VAL A 209 -21.14 -2.21 1.20
C VAL A 209 -21.81 -3.15 2.22
N VAL A 210 -21.16 -4.26 2.57
CA VAL A 210 -21.67 -5.21 3.58
C VAL A 210 -21.80 -4.55 4.95
N LEU A 211 -20.79 -3.79 5.39
CA LEU A 211 -20.83 -3.10 6.68
C LEU A 211 -21.90 -2.02 6.75
N MET A 212 -22.11 -1.29 5.65
CA MET A 212 -23.21 -0.32 5.55
C MET A 212 -24.56 -1.03 5.65
N PHE A 213 -24.74 -2.15 4.96
CA PHE A 213 -25.95 -2.97 5.07
C PHE A 213 -26.17 -3.46 6.50
N VAL A 214 -25.16 -4.06 7.13
CA VAL A 214 -25.25 -4.54 8.52
C VAL A 214 -25.58 -3.41 9.49
N SER A 215 -24.94 -2.25 9.35
CA SER A 215 -25.19 -1.08 10.20
C SER A 215 -26.64 -0.59 10.07
N ILE A 216 -27.18 -0.57 8.84
CA ILE A 216 -28.58 -0.20 8.59
C ILE A 216 -29.53 -1.23 9.21
N GLN A 217 -29.27 -2.53 9.02
CA GLN A 217 -30.12 -3.59 9.57
C GLN A 217 -30.08 -3.62 11.09
N GLN A 218 -28.92 -3.38 11.70
CA GLN A 218 -28.80 -3.31 13.16
C GLN A 218 -29.64 -2.16 13.75
N TYR A 219 -29.78 -1.05 13.03
CA TYR A 219 -30.61 0.08 13.45
C TYR A 219 -32.11 -0.14 13.21
N LEU A 220 -32.48 -0.66 12.02
CA LEU A 220 -33.88 -0.81 11.63
C LEU A 220 -34.51 -2.10 12.15
N HIS A 221 -33.81 -3.23 11.99
CA HIS A 221 -34.31 -4.58 12.21
C HIS A 221 -33.22 -5.50 12.79
N PRO A 222 -32.77 -5.29 14.04
CA PRO A 222 -31.66 -6.04 14.63
C PRO A 222 -31.91 -7.56 14.69
N GLU A 223 -33.18 -7.99 14.79
CA GLU A 223 -33.56 -9.40 14.75
C GLU A 223 -33.20 -10.09 13.43
N SER A 224 -33.13 -9.34 12.33
CA SER A 224 -32.73 -9.89 11.03
C SER A 224 -31.26 -10.35 10.98
N LEU A 225 -30.42 -9.86 11.89
CA LEU A 225 -29.01 -10.24 12.01
C LEU A 225 -28.78 -11.32 13.07
N ARG A 226 -29.82 -11.69 13.83
CA ARG A 226 -29.77 -12.67 14.93
C ARG A 226 -30.36 -14.01 14.52
N THR A 227 -29.92 -14.54 13.38
CA THR A 227 -30.48 -15.79 12.83
C THR A 227 -29.80 -17.07 13.31
N SER A 228 -28.63 -16.96 13.96
CA SER A 228 -27.91 -18.12 14.48
C SER A 228 -28.61 -18.70 15.73
N PRO A 229 -28.78 -20.04 15.83
CA PRO A 229 -29.35 -20.69 17.02
C PRO A 229 -28.60 -20.38 18.33
N GLN A 230 -27.34 -19.93 18.25
CA GLN A 230 -26.57 -19.54 19.43
C GLN A 230 -27.17 -18.30 20.13
N PHE A 231 -27.96 -17.49 19.44
CA PHE A 231 -28.70 -16.37 20.03
C PHE A 231 -29.90 -16.80 20.87
N ASP A 232 -30.47 -18.00 20.66
CA ASP A 232 -31.63 -18.51 21.41
C ASP A 232 -31.34 -18.65 22.92
N SER A 233 -30.07 -18.82 23.27
CA SER A 233 -29.60 -18.94 24.66
C SER A 233 -29.47 -17.60 25.41
N LEU A 234 -29.62 -16.47 24.71
CA LEU A 234 -29.43 -15.13 25.28
C LEU A 234 -30.78 -14.52 25.66
N LEU A 235 -30.97 -14.28 26.96
CA LEU A 235 -32.11 -13.52 27.49
C LEU A 235 -31.86 -12.02 27.29
N GLY A 236 -32.31 -11.46 26.17
CA GLY A 236 -32.41 -10.02 25.93
C GLY A 236 -31.66 -9.47 24.71
N ASN A 237 -32.17 -8.35 24.17
CA ASN A 237 -31.78 -7.81 22.87
C ASN A 237 -30.47 -6.98 22.88
N GLU A 238 -29.87 -6.75 24.05
CA GLU A 238 -28.69 -5.89 24.19
C GLU A 238 -27.36 -6.62 23.97
N THR A 239 -27.37 -7.96 24.07
CA THR A 239 -26.16 -8.78 23.99
C THR A 239 -25.96 -9.40 22.60
N TRP A 240 -24.81 -9.14 22.00
CA TRP A 240 -24.42 -9.63 20.67
C TRP A 240 -23.32 -10.68 20.79
N LEU A 241 -23.15 -11.49 19.75
CA LEU A 241 -22.14 -12.53 19.67
C LEU A 241 -21.20 -12.26 18.48
N MET A 242 -19.90 -12.34 18.74
CA MET A 242 -18.83 -12.25 17.74
C MET A 242 -18.22 -13.65 17.51
N PHE A 243 -17.61 -13.89 16.34
CA PHE A 243 -16.91 -15.14 16.01
C PHE A 243 -17.78 -16.42 16.06
N ILE A 244 -19.04 -16.29 15.66
CA ILE A 244 -19.96 -17.42 15.45
C ILE A 244 -19.56 -18.19 14.18
N PRO A 245 -19.67 -19.54 14.14
CA PRO A 245 -20.03 -20.44 15.24
C PRO A 245 -18.83 -20.91 16.08
N LEU A 246 -17.61 -20.57 15.67
CA LEU A 246 -16.37 -21.19 16.17
C LEU A 246 -16.06 -20.87 17.64
N THR A 247 -16.07 -19.59 18.00
CA THR A 247 -15.68 -19.12 19.35
C THR A 247 -16.56 -17.94 19.77
N PRO A 248 -17.85 -18.17 20.14
CA PRO A 248 -18.79 -17.09 20.42
C PRO A 248 -18.34 -16.23 21.60
N ILE A 249 -18.11 -14.93 21.35
CA ILE A 249 -17.75 -13.93 22.37
C ILE A 249 -18.90 -12.95 22.54
N LYS A 250 -19.37 -12.78 23.78
CA LYS A 250 -20.44 -11.83 24.13
C LYS A 250 -19.94 -10.38 24.05
N THR A 251 -20.74 -9.50 23.48
CA THR A 251 -20.46 -8.06 23.39
C THR A 251 -21.75 -7.24 23.50
N SER A 252 -21.62 -5.93 23.70
CA SER A 252 -22.76 -5.01 23.72
C SER A 252 -23.10 -4.49 22.33
N SER A 253 -24.35 -4.08 22.11
CA SER A 253 -24.78 -3.43 20.85
C SER A 253 -23.94 -2.18 20.53
N THR A 254 -23.66 -1.37 21.55
CA THR A 254 -22.83 -0.16 21.43
C THR A 254 -21.41 -0.49 20.97
N SER A 255 -20.79 -1.52 21.54
CA SER A 255 -19.44 -1.95 21.14
C SER A 255 -19.40 -2.40 19.68
N LEU A 256 -20.44 -3.12 19.21
CA LEU A 256 -20.56 -3.55 17.83
C LEU A 256 -20.69 -2.34 16.88
N LEU A 257 -21.54 -1.36 17.21
CA LEU A 257 -21.70 -0.14 16.40
C LEU A 257 -20.43 0.71 16.32
N ILE A 258 -19.71 0.86 17.43
CA ILE A 258 -18.43 1.58 17.45
C ILE A 258 -17.42 0.86 16.55
N LEU A 259 -17.32 -0.46 16.65
CA LEU A 259 -16.43 -1.25 15.81
C LEU A 259 -16.83 -1.14 14.33
N ALA A 260 -18.12 -1.12 14.01
CA ALA A 260 -18.63 -0.97 12.65
C ALA A 260 -18.24 0.39 12.09
N PHE A 261 -18.47 1.46 12.85
CA PHE A 261 -18.10 2.82 12.48
C PHE A 261 -16.60 2.96 12.20
N ILE A 262 -15.73 2.48 13.10
CA ILE A 262 -14.28 2.51 12.89
C ILE A 262 -13.88 1.76 11.62
N THR A 263 -14.45 0.57 11.41
CA THR A 263 -14.15 -0.27 10.25
C THR A 263 -14.62 0.36 8.94
N VAL A 264 -15.80 0.99 8.95
CA VAL A 264 -16.34 1.72 7.81
C VAL A 264 -15.45 2.91 7.45
N VAL A 265 -15.04 3.71 8.44
CA VAL A 265 -14.12 4.86 8.21
C VAL A 265 -12.77 4.40 7.64
N LEU A 266 -12.16 3.38 8.24
CA LEU A 266 -10.90 2.80 7.73
C LEU A 266 -11.06 2.21 6.33
N GLY A 267 -12.20 1.54 6.08
CA GLY A 267 -12.55 0.98 4.77
C GLY A 267 -12.70 2.05 3.71
N PHE A 268 -13.41 3.15 3.99
CA PHE A 268 -13.55 4.29 3.08
C PHE A 268 -12.22 4.95 2.75
N ILE A 269 -11.38 5.22 3.76
CA ILE A 269 -10.04 5.80 3.54
C ILE A 269 -9.21 4.87 2.65
N SER A 270 -9.21 3.57 2.95
CA SER A 270 -8.49 2.57 2.16
C SER A 270 -9.02 2.51 0.72
N LEU A 271 -10.34 2.53 0.53
CA LEU A 271 -10.98 2.48 -0.78
C LEU A 271 -10.60 3.70 -1.63
N LEU A 272 -10.59 4.90 -1.05
CA LEU A 272 -10.18 6.13 -1.76
C LEU A 272 -8.74 6.03 -2.25
N LEU A 273 -7.81 5.63 -1.37
CA LEU A 273 -6.39 5.50 -1.70
C LEU A 273 -6.14 4.41 -2.75
N LEU A 274 -6.77 3.25 -2.58
CA LEU A 274 -6.62 2.12 -3.50
C LEU A 274 -7.27 2.40 -4.86
N THR A 275 -8.43 3.05 -4.89
CA THR A 275 -9.10 3.43 -6.15
C THR A 275 -8.28 4.48 -6.91
N HIS A 276 -7.71 5.47 -6.21
CA HIS A 276 -6.82 6.45 -6.83
C HIS A 276 -5.58 5.76 -7.44
N LEU A 277 -4.94 4.86 -6.69
CA LEU A 277 -3.78 4.11 -7.18
C LEU A 277 -4.14 3.19 -8.35
N LEU A 278 -5.28 2.48 -8.27
CA LEU A 278 -5.77 1.59 -9.31
C LEU A 278 -6.09 2.36 -10.59
N GLY A 279 -6.79 3.49 -10.48
CA GLY A 279 -7.08 4.39 -11.60
C GLY A 279 -5.80 4.91 -12.26
N PHE A 280 -4.79 5.28 -11.46
CA PHE A 280 -3.49 5.66 -11.98
C PHE A 280 -2.80 4.53 -12.75
N HIS A 281 -2.80 3.29 -12.23
CA HIS A 281 -2.22 2.15 -12.95
C HIS A 281 -3.01 1.77 -14.21
N PHE A 282 -4.34 1.89 -14.23
CA PHE A 282 -5.12 1.75 -15.45
C PHE A 282 -4.74 2.81 -16.50
N TYR A 283 -4.55 4.06 -16.08
CA TYR A 283 -4.08 5.13 -16.96
C TYR A 283 -2.69 4.80 -17.56
N LEU A 284 -1.77 4.30 -16.74
CA LEU A 284 -0.44 3.89 -17.20
C LEU A 284 -0.50 2.74 -18.20
N LEU A 285 -1.34 1.72 -17.93
CA LEU A 285 -1.57 0.59 -18.83
C LEU A 285 -2.16 1.06 -20.17
N TYR A 286 -3.15 1.94 -20.14
CA TYR A 286 -3.74 2.54 -21.34
C TYR A 286 -2.70 3.29 -22.18
N LYS A 287 -1.73 3.95 -21.54
CA LYS A 287 -0.63 4.65 -22.20
C LYS A 287 0.56 3.76 -22.56
N GLY A 288 0.60 2.50 -22.11
CA GLY A 288 1.72 1.60 -22.33
C GLY A 288 3.04 2.09 -21.72
N ILE A 289 2.99 2.86 -20.62
CA ILE A 289 4.18 3.41 -19.95
C ILE A 289 4.23 2.97 -18.48
N SER A 290 5.44 2.89 -17.92
CA SER A 290 5.62 2.62 -16.48
C SER A 290 5.48 3.89 -15.65
N THR A 291 5.28 3.74 -14.34
CA THR A 291 5.26 4.86 -13.38
C THR A 291 6.54 5.69 -13.47
N TYR A 292 7.69 5.03 -13.62
CA TYR A 292 8.98 5.69 -13.79
C TYR A 292 9.01 6.58 -15.04
N GLU A 293 8.59 6.05 -16.19
CA GLU A 293 8.57 6.83 -17.44
C GLU A 293 7.57 7.99 -17.36
N TYR A 294 6.40 7.80 -16.73
CA TYR A 294 5.46 8.89 -16.47
C TYR A 294 6.11 10.02 -15.65
N ILE A 295 6.75 9.70 -14.52
CA ILE A 295 7.40 10.70 -13.67
C ILE A 295 8.54 11.41 -14.41
N LYS A 296 9.31 10.68 -15.20
CA LYS A 296 10.39 11.24 -16.02
C LYS A 296 9.85 12.24 -17.05
N LEU A 297 8.77 11.89 -17.76
CA LEU A 297 8.11 12.78 -18.71
C LEU A 297 7.54 14.03 -18.04
N GLN A 298 6.95 13.91 -16.85
CA GLN A 298 6.45 15.06 -16.09
C GLN A 298 7.58 16.03 -15.69
N ARG A 299 8.73 15.49 -15.24
CA ARG A 299 9.90 16.31 -14.91
C ARG A 299 10.45 17.08 -16.10
N GLN A 300 10.46 16.46 -17.28
CA GLN A 300 10.92 17.10 -18.52
C GLN A 300 9.96 18.20 -18.99
N LYS A 301 8.65 18.02 -18.78
CA LYS A 301 7.66 19.06 -19.09
C LYS A 301 7.77 20.25 -18.14
N GLY A 302 7.98 20.03 -16.84
CA GLY A 302 8.13 21.10 -15.86
C GLY A 302 9.47 21.88 -15.95
N SER A 303 10.44 21.36 -16.70
CA SER A 303 11.72 22.05 -16.97
C SER A 303 11.73 22.84 -18.28
N ARG A 304 10.66 22.78 -19.09
CA ARG A 304 10.47 23.57 -20.30
C ARG A 304 9.55 24.74 -20.01
#